data_AF-A0A2J0MYH5-F1
#
_entry.id   AF-A0A2J0MYH5-F1
#
_cell.length_a   1.000
_cell.length_b   1.000
_cell.length_c   1.000
_cell.angle_alpha   90.00
_cell.angle_beta   90.00
_cell.angle_gamma   90.00
#
_symmetry.space_group_name_H-M   'P 1'
#
loop_
_entity.id
_entity.type
_entity.pdbx_description
1 polymer ?
#
loop_
_entity_poly.entity_id
_entity_poly.type
_entity_poly.pdbx_seq_one_letter_code
_entity_poly.pdbx_strand_id
1 'polypeptide(L)' 'MEILTEDKLAERIQSKERLIRKLDAGQEDQYIEKVIAINRVSKVVKGGKRFSFTALIA' A
#
# COMPACT_ATOMS: atom_id res chain seq x y z
N MET A 1 -2.55 35.23 -25.07
CA MET A 1 -3.80 34.43 -25.15
C MET A 1 -3.49 32.96 -24.80
N GLU A 2 -2.70 32.72 -23.74
CA GLU A 2 -2.12 31.38 -23.41
C GLU A 2 -2.36 30.96 -21.95
N ILE A 3 -3.18 31.72 -21.22
CA ILE A 3 -3.47 31.44 -19.80
C ILE A 3 -4.56 30.36 -19.67
N LEU A 4 -5.17 29.93 -20.78
CA LEU A 4 -6.30 28.98 -20.80
C LEU A 4 -5.90 27.50 -20.93
N THR A 5 -4.60 27.21 -21.11
CA THR A 5 -4.09 25.85 -21.33
C THR A 5 -3.57 25.18 -20.06
N GLU A 6 -2.94 25.93 -19.15
CA GLU A 6 -2.42 25.39 -17.90
C GLU A 6 -3.53 25.09 -16.88
N ASP A 7 -4.52 25.98 -16.77
CA ASP A 7 -5.68 25.79 -15.87
C ASP A 7 -6.47 24.51 -16.24
N LYS A 8 -6.69 24.29 -17.55
CA LYS A 8 -7.36 23.07 -18.04
C LYS A 8 -6.52 21.82 -17.84
N LEU A 9 -5.19 21.93 -17.84
CA LEU A 9 -4.29 20.81 -17.58
C LEU A 9 -4.29 20.45 -16.09
N ALA A 10 -4.27 21.46 -15.21
CA ALA A 10 -4.38 21.29 -13.77
C ALA A 10 -5.70 20.61 -13.37
N GLU A 11 -6.82 21.04 -13.96
CA GLU A 11 -8.14 20.41 -13.74
C GLU A 11 -8.16 18.94 -14.17
N ARG A 12 -7.48 18.59 -15.28
CA ARG A 12 -7.38 17.20 -15.76
C ARG A 12 -6.51 16.34 -14.85
N ILE A 13 -5.39 16.87 -14.37
CA ILE A 13 -4.52 16.19 -13.39
C ILE A 13 -5.29 15.93 -12.10
N GLN A 14 -5.97 16.96 -11.57
CA GLN A 14 -6.73 16.86 -10.34
C GLN A 14 -7.92 15.87 -10.47
N SER A 15 -8.59 15.89 -11.62
CA SER A 15 -9.67 14.94 -11.93
C SER A 15 -9.16 13.51 -12.03
N LYS A 16 -7.98 13.31 -12.64
CA LYS A 16 -7.34 11.99 -12.78
C LYS A 16 -6.85 11.45 -11.43
N GLU A 17 -6.26 12.29 -10.57
CA GLU A 17 -5.85 11.90 -9.21
C GLU A 17 -7.03 11.49 -8.33
N ARG A 18 -8.15 12.23 -8.41
CA ARG A 18 -9.40 11.85 -7.74
C ARG A 18 -9.93 10.51 -8.23
N LEU A 19 -9.80 10.23 -9.54
CA LEU A 19 -10.22 8.96 -10.10
C LEU A 19 -9.34 7.80 -9.61
N ILE A 20 -8.02 7.98 -9.57
CA ILE A 20 -7.06 6.97 -9.06
C ILE A 20 -7.38 6.62 -7.60
N ARG A 21 -7.57 7.62 -6.73
CA ARG A 21 -7.96 7.38 -5.32
C ARG A 21 -9.31 6.68 -5.18
N LYS A 22 -10.25 6.89 -6.11
CA LYS A 22 -11.54 6.19 -6.12
C LYS A 22 -11.43 4.75 -6.62
N LEU A 23 -10.51 4.47 -7.54
CA LEU A 23 -10.20 3.11 -8.00
C LEU A 23 -9.54 2.29 -6.90
N ASP A 24 -8.58 2.87 -6.16
CA ASP A 24 -7.93 2.19 -5.02
C ASP A 24 -8.91 1.87 -3.88
N ALA A 25 -9.95 2.70 -3.69
CA ALA A 25 -10.99 2.48 -2.69
C ALA A 25 -12.09 1.50 -3.12
N GLY A 26 -12.13 1.09 -4.39
CA GLY A 26 -13.19 0.26 -4.98
C GLY A 26 -12.79 -1.20 -5.25
N GLN A 27 -11.52 -1.55 -5.12
CA GLN A 27 -11.04 -2.93 -5.13
C GLN A 27 -11.12 -3.52 -3.70
N GLU A 28 -12.30 -3.45 -3.09
CA GLU A 28 -12.64 -4.31 -1.95
C GLU A 28 -13.02 -5.69 -2.49
N ASP A 29 -12.04 -6.40 -3.06
CA ASP A 29 -12.21 -7.84 -3.20
C ASP A 29 -12.33 -8.39 -1.77
N GLN A 30 -13.49 -8.94 -1.42
CA GLN A 30 -13.80 -9.49 -0.09
C GLN A 30 -13.02 -10.79 0.17
N TYR A 31 -11.69 -10.73 0.18
CA TYR A 31 -10.85 -11.83 0.60
C TYR A 31 -10.76 -11.81 2.13
N ILE A 32 -11.15 -12.93 2.75
CA ILE A 32 -10.99 -13.11 4.19
C ILE A 32 -9.55 -13.56 4.42
N GLU A 33 -8.65 -12.61 4.63
CA GLU A 33 -7.27 -12.91 4.98
C GLU A 33 -7.19 -13.44 6.41
N LYS A 34 -6.77 -14.70 6.58
CA LYS A 34 -6.64 -15.31 7.89
C LYS A 34 -5.18 -15.57 8.23
N VAL A 35 -4.73 -14.99 9.36
CA VAL A 35 -3.43 -15.33 9.93
C VAL A 35 -3.51 -16.71 10.56
N ILE A 36 -2.79 -17.67 9.99
CA ILE A 36 -2.77 -19.06 10.46
C ILE A 36 -1.73 -19.22 11.56
N ALA A 37 -0.54 -18.64 11.36
CA ALA A 37 0.56 -18.78 12.29
C ALA A 37 1.46 -17.55 12.29
N ILE A 38 2.01 -17.22 13.46
CA ILE A 38 3.08 -16.23 13.62
C ILE A 38 4.22 -16.88 14.39
N ASN A 39 5.40 -16.88 13.79
CA ASN A 39 6.60 -17.43 14.40
C ASN A 39 7.56 -16.31 14.77
N ARG A 40 8.10 -16.34 15.99
CA ARG A 40 9.27 -15.54 16.37
C ARG A 40 10.53 -16.32 16.04
N VAL A 41 11.27 -15.86 15.04
CA VAL A 41 12.57 -16.43 14.67
C VAL A 41 13.70 -15.57 15.23
N SER A 42 14.87 -16.17 15.40
CA SER A 42 16.03 -15.45 15.93
C SER A 42 17.33 -15.82 15.22
N LYS A 43 18.14 -14.82 14.88
CA LYS A 43 19.53 -15.00 14.45
C LYS A 43 20.46 -14.70 15.62
N VAL A 44 21.25 -15.70 16.02
CA VAL A 44 22.31 -15.52 17.01
C VAL A 44 23.48 -14.77 16.36
N VAL A 45 24.01 -13.76 17.05
CA VAL A 45 25.19 -12.98 16.66
C VAL A 45 26.13 -12.85 17.86
N LYS A 46 27.35 -12.35 17.64
CA LYS A 46 28.42 -12.30 18.65
C LYS A 46 28.04 -11.62 19.98
N GLY A 47 27.06 -10.71 19.98
CA GLY A 47 26.60 -9.97 21.17
C GLY A 47 25.14 -10.20 21.57
N GLY A 48 24.45 -11.19 21.00
CA GLY A 48 23.05 -11.46 21.37
C GLY A 48 22.23 -12.14 20.27
N LYS A 49 20.92 -11.90 20.29
CA LYS A 49 19.97 -12.46 19.33
C LYS A 49 19.19 -11.33 18.65
N ARG A 50 19.21 -11.32 17.32
CA ARG A 50 18.29 -10.50 16.53
C ARG A 50 17.01 -11.29 16.34
N PHE A 51 15.90 -10.75 16.83
CA PHE A 51 14.58 -11.37 16.65
C PHE A 51 13.89 -10.81 15.42
N SER A 52 13.10 -11.65 14.77
CA SER A 52 12.20 -11.26 13.67
C SER A 52 10.94 -12.10 13.77
N PHE A 53 9.88 -11.62 13.10
CA PHE A 53 8.62 -12.34 13.03
C PHE A 53 8.34 -12.72 11.58
N THR A 54 7.75 -13.90 11.41
CA THR A 54 7.22 -14.36 10.14
C THR A 54 5.77 -14.77 10.34
N ALA A 55 4.89 -14.40 9.43
CA ALA A 55 3.49 -14.81 9.46
C ALA A 55 3.15 -15.66 8.24
N LEU A 56 2.32 -16.68 8.43
CA LEU A 56 1.68 -17.43 7.36
C LEU A 56 0.23 -16.95 7.25
N ILE A 57 -0.14 -16.50 6.05
CA ILE A 57 -1.44 -15.91 5.72
C ILE A 57 -2.06 -16.79 4.62
N ALA A 58 -3.36 -17.01 4.69
CA ALA A 58 -4.16 -17.68 3.66
C ALA A 58 -5.34 -16.81 3.25
#